data_AF-A0A220S4E5-F1
#
_entry.id   AF-A0A220S4E5-F1
#
_cell.length_a   1.000
_cell.length_b   1.000
_cell.length_c   1.000
_cell.angle_alpha   90.00
_cell.angle_beta   90.00
_cell.angle_gamma   90.00
#
_symmetry.space_group_name_H-M   'P 1'
#
loop_
_entity.id
_entity.type
_entity.pdbx_description
1 polymer ?
#
loop_
_entity_poly.entity_id
_entity_poly.type
_entity_poly.pdbx_seq_one_letter_code
_entity_poly.pdbx_strand_id
1 'polypeptide(L)'
;MLKQEVQTKVVAANGNRTFYEATRNPIENQKGWQLALPKGFISIDDAYVRRNKVAQFFAFSNKASENSANVCTSSGQSALIEVSLFTGGLYSDKLFDTNNDKRFSEGDVQASAMITSEGLSLKRVNVKMQDAQSGKLGNKVLCGSATAAILRKSTSTR
;
A
#
# COMPACT_ATOMS: atom_id res chain seq x y z
N MET A 1 7.74 8.87 17.79
CA MET A 1 6.72 8.29 16.88
C MET A 1 6.70 6.79 17.13
N LEU A 2 5.52 6.18 17.14
CA LEU A 2 5.38 4.72 17.13
C LEU A 2 5.82 4.20 15.75
N LYS A 3 6.56 3.10 15.71
CA LYS A 3 6.96 2.46 14.45
C LYS A 3 6.06 1.26 14.18
N GLN A 4 5.58 1.18 12.96
CA GLN A 4 4.84 0.06 12.41
C GLN A 4 5.49 -0.35 11.08
N GLU A 5 5.28 -1.58 10.65
CA GLU A 5 5.75 -2.08 9.37
C GLU A 5 4.67 -2.96 8.72
N VAL A 6 4.63 -2.98 7.39
CA VAL A 6 3.95 -4.05 6.65
C VAL A 6 4.85 -5.29 6.69
N GLN A 7 4.32 -6.38 7.26
CA GLN A 7 5.07 -7.61 7.47
C GLN A 7 5.35 -8.34 6.15
N THR A 8 6.37 -9.21 6.14
CA THR A 8 6.77 -10.00 4.97
C THR A 8 5.98 -11.29 4.80
N LYS A 9 5.26 -11.75 5.83
CA LYS A 9 4.43 -12.96 5.79
C LYS A 9 3.15 -12.71 5.02
N VAL A 10 2.93 -13.49 3.96
CA VAL A 10 1.65 -13.54 3.24
C VAL A 10 0.59 -14.18 4.13
N VAL A 11 -0.58 -13.54 4.25
CA VAL A 11 -1.74 -14.07 5.00
C VAL A 11 -2.90 -14.52 4.10
N ALA A 12 -2.98 -14.02 2.88
CA ALA A 12 -3.85 -14.54 1.82
C ALA A 12 -3.25 -14.25 0.43
N ALA A 13 -3.68 -14.98 -0.59
CA ALA A 13 -3.33 -14.72 -1.99
C ALA A 13 -4.49 -15.12 -2.91
N ASN A 14 -4.72 -14.33 -3.96
CA ASN A 14 -5.83 -14.49 -4.89
C ASN A 14 -5.43 -13.92 -6.27
N GLY A 15 -5.22 -14.80 -7.25
CA GLY A 15 -4.77 -14.40 -8.58
C GLY A 15 -3.45 -13.62 -8.54
N ASN A 16 -3.46 -12.38 -9.04
CA ASN A 16 -2.31 -11.47 -9.02
C ASN A 16 -2.22 -10.60 -7.75
N ARG A 17 -2.97 -10.93 -6.69
CA ARG A 17 -3.01 -10.17 -5.43
C ARG A 17 -2.44 -10.99 -4.28
N THR A 18 -1.55 -10.39 -3.50
CA THR A 18 -1.03 -10.95 -2.23
C THR A 18 -1.33 -10.00 -1.08
N PHE A 19 -1.69 -10.57 0.08
CA PHE A 19 -2.15 -9.83 1.24
C PHE A 19 -1.21 -10.02 2.43
N TYR A 20 -0.96 -8.93 3.16
CA TYR A 20 -0.02 -8.86 4.28
C TYR A 20 -0.63 -8.11 5.46
N GLU A 21 -0.30 -8.51 6.69
CA GLU A 21 -0.63 -7.73 7.89
C GLU A 21 0.39 -6.60 8.12
N ALA A 22 -0.03 -5.56 8.83
CA ALA A 22 0.88 -4.63 9.48
C ALA A 22 1.09 -5.07 10.94
N THR A 23 2.19 -4.64 11.56
CA THR A 23 2.41 -4.89 13.00
C THR A 23 1.27 -4.36 13.88
N ARG A 24 1.11 -4.97 15.05
CA ARG A 24 0.06 -4.64 16.03
C ARG A 24 0.61 -3.85 17.23
N ASN A 25 1.68 -3.07 17.04
CA ASN A 25 2.35 -2.38 18.15
C ASN A 25 1.39 -1.37 18.79
N PRO A 26 1.23 -1.35 20.14
CA PRO A 26 0.31 -0.45 20.82
C PRO A 26 0.81 1.00 20.75
N ILE A 27 -0.13 1.95 20.80
CA ILE A 27 0.18 3.36 21.04
C ILE A 27 0.01 3.65 22.53
N GLU A 28 1.07 4.16 23.14
CA GLU A 28 1.14 4.51 24.56
C GLU A 28 1.40 6.02 24.64
N ASN A 29 2.67 6.41 24.77
CA ASN A 29 3.10 7.79 24.96
C ASN A 29 3.52 8.50 23.65
N GLN A 30 3.39 7.85 22.48
CA GLN A 30 3.86 8.39 21.21
C GLN A 30 2.85 9.38 20.60
N LYS A 31 3.30 10.56 20.19
CA LYS A 31 2.46 11.63 19.58
C LYS A 31 1.93 11.33 18.16
N GLY A 32 2.03 10.09 17.69
CA GLY A 32 1.73 9.68 16.32
C GLY A 32 2.61 8.50 15.87
N TRP A 33 2.38 8.01 14.66
CA TRP A 33 2.97 6.78 14.12
C TRP A 33 3.58 6.96 12.72
N GLN A 34 4.49 6.05 12.38
CA GLN A 34 5.16 5.93 11.10
C GLN A 34 5.03 4.49 10.61
N LEU A 35 4.67 4.31 9.35
CA LEU A 35 4.56 2.99 8.73
C LEU A 35 5.72 2.79 7.74
N ALA A 36 6.52 1.75 7.96
CA ALA A 36 7.48 1.24 6.99
C ALA A 36 6.72 0.46 5.89
N LEU A 37 6.95 0.86 4.64
CA LEU A 37 6.40 0.20 3.47
C LEU A 37 7.20 -1.08 3.14
N PRO A 38 6.64 -2.05 2.38
CA PRO A 38 7.40 -3.19 1.88
C PRO A 38 8.66 -2.76 1.11
N LYS A 39 9.74 -3.55 1.14
CA LYS A 39 11.02 -3.20 0.48
C LYS A 39 10.77 -2.81 -0.99
N GLY A 40 11.29 -1.65 -1.39
CA GLY A 40 11.18 -1.15 -2.77
C GLY A 40 9.84 -0.47 -3.11
N PHE A 41 8.90 -0.35 -2.17
CA PHE A 41 7.69 0.43 -2.35
C PHE A 41 7.85 1.88 -1.88
N ILE A 42 7.16 2.79 -2.58
CA ILE A 42 7.21 4.23 -2.37
C ILE A 42 5.78 4.76 -2.43
N SER A 43 5.39 5.57 -1.45
CA SER A 43 4.14 6.34 -1.45
C SER A 43 4.46 7.79 -1.83
N ILE A 44 3.80 8.31 -2.86
CA ILE A 44 3.89 9.72 -3.28
C ILE A 44 2.61 10.51 -2.96
N ASP A 45 1.54 9.81 -2.57
CA ASP A 45 0.22 10.37 -2.29
C ASP A 45 0.04 10.59 -0.78
N ASP A 46 -0.70 11.66 -0.44
CA ASP A 46 -1.21 11.87 0.92
C ASP A 46 -2.15 10.73 1.36
N ALA A 47 -2.14 10.43 2.65
CA ALA A 47 -3.06 9.49 3.28
C ALA A 47 -4.52 9.92 3.04
N TYR A 48 -5.37 8.99 2.61
CA TYR A 48 -6.82 9.20 2.65
C TYR A 48 -7.38 8.65 3.97
N VAL A 49 -8.11 9.48 4.72
CA VAL A 49 -8.72 9.07 5.99
C VAL A 49 -10.14 8.56 5.75
N ARG A 50 -10.36 7.26 5.87
CA ARG A 50 -11.65 6.61 5.64
C ARG A 50 -12.42 6.49 6.96
N ARG A 51 -13.61 7.11 7.01
CA ARG A 51 -14.56 7.09 8.16
C ARG A 51 -13.94 7.48 9.52
N ASN A 52 -12.90 8.31 9.55
CA ASN A 52 -12.14 8.66 10.77
C ASN A 52 -11.60 7.45 11.57
N LYS A 53 -11.39 6.30 10.91
CA LYS A 53 -10.91 5.05 11.55
C LYS A 53 -9.71 4.41 10.85
N VAL A 54 -9.62 4.56 9.53
CA VAL A 54 -8.58 3.91 8.71
C VAL A 54 -7.79 4.98 7.95
N ALA A 55 -6.47 4.86 7.94
CA ALA A 55 -5.59 5.61 7.06
C ALA A 55 -5.21 4.72 5.85
N GLN A 56 -5.51 5.22 4.65
CA GLN A 56 -5.31 4.54 3.38
C GLN A 56 -4.18 5.21 2.58
N PHE A 57 -3.26 4.40 2.06
CA PHE A 57 -2.12 4.82 1.24
C PHE A 57 -2.10 4.03 -0.06
N PHE A 58 -1.61 4.68 -1.11
CA PHE A 58 -1.26 4.04 -2.38
C PHE A 58 0.26 4.11 -2.53
N ALA A 59 0.89 2.93 -2.63
CA ALA A 59 2.31 2.82 -2.88
C ALA A 59 2.57 2.02 -4.15
N PHE A 60 3.72 2.23 -4.78
CA PHE A 60 4.15 1.48 -5.95
C PHE A 60 5.63 1.11 -5.86
N SER A 61 6.00 0.07 -6.59
CA SER A 61 7.36 -0.41 -6.75
C SER A 61 7.60 -0.67 -8.24
N ASN A 62 8.68 -0.11 -8.79
CA ASN A 62 9.17 -0.50 -10.11
C ASN A 62 9.94 -1.82 -9.98
N LYS A 63 9.71 -2.77 -10.88
CA LYS A 63 10.55 -3.98 -10.99
C LYS A 63 11.87 -3.70 -11.72
N ALA A 64 12.46 -2.53 -11.46
CA ALA A 64 13.84 -2.27 -11.84
C ALA A 64 14.72 -3.28 -11.08
N SER A 65 15.44 -4.13 -11.80
CA SER A 65 16.46 -4.96 -11.16
C SER A 65 17.51 -4.03 -10.55
N GLU A 66 18.10 -4.40 -9.42
CA GLU A 66 19.09 -3.56 -8.71
C GLU A 66 20.32 -3.22 -9.60
N ASN A 67 20.49 -3.90 -10.74
CA ASN A 67 21.53 -3.69 -11.76
C ASN A 67 21.03 -3.00 -13.06
N SER A 68 19.78 -2.51 -13.12
CA SER A 68 19.25 -1.87 -14.33
C SER A 68 19.60 -0.38 -14.38
N ALA A 69 20.40 0.00 -15.38
CA ALA A 69 20.76 1.40 -15.66
C ALA A 69 19.55 2.28 -16.07
N ASN A 70 18.37 1.69 -16.27
CA ASN A 70 17.13 2.37 -16.57
C ASN A 70 16.06 2.01 -15.52
N VAL A 71 15.77 2.96 -14.64
CA VAL A 71 14.73 2.86 -13.60
C VAL A 71 13.29 2.85 -14.16
N CYS A 72 13.11 3.14 -15.45
CA CYS A 72 11.83 3.15 -16.14
C CYS A 72 11.46 1.74 -16.65
N THR A 73 10.91 0.89 -15.79
CA THR A 73 10.46 -0.45 -16.19
C THR A 73 9.02 -0.46 -16.72
N SER A 74 8.75 -1.32 -17.69
CA SER A 74 7.41 -1.59 -18.22
C SER A 74 6.50 -2.38 -17.27
N SER A 75 7.08 -2.95 -16.20
CA SER A 75 6.37 -3.71 -15.17
C SER A 75 6.67 -3.16 -13.77
N GLY A 76 5.72 -3.34 -12.86
CA GLY A 76 5.79 -2.91 -11.49
C GLY A 76 4.70 -3.56 -10.64
N GLN A 77 4.63 -3.15 -9.39
CA GLN A 77 3.62 -3.57 -8.43
C GLN A 77 2.98 -2.33 -7.81
N SER A 78 1.69 -2.39 -7.53
CA SER A 78 1.02 -1.40 -6.68
C SER A 78 0.52 -2.05 -5.40
N ALA A 79 0.50 -1.27 -4.32
CA ALA A 79 0.00 -1.66 -3.02
C ALA A 79 -1.07 -0.68 -2.57
N LEU A 80 -2.26 -1.20 -2.28
CA LEU A 80 -3.26 -0.50 -1.47
C LEU A 80 -3.01 -0.89 -0.01
N ILE A 81 -2.70 0.09 0.83
CA ILE A 81 -2.34 -0.12 2.23
C ILE A 81 -3.38 0.58 3.11
N GLU A 82 -4.09 -0.17 3.96
CA GLU A 82 -5.06 0.33 4.93
C GLU A 82 -4.65 -0.08 6.35
N VAL A 83 -4.45 0.91 7.23
CA VAL A 83 -4.06 0.72 8.63
C VAL A 83 -4.94 1.51 9.58
N SER A 84 -4.95 1.15 10.87
CA SER A 84 -5.62 1.91 11.92
C SER A 84 -5.14 3.36 11.94
N LEU A 85 -6.07 4.32 11.88
CA LEU A 85 -5.76 5.75 11.95
C LEU A 85 -5.07 6.14 13.27
N PHE A 86 -5.34 5.40 14.34
CA PHE A 86 -4.87 5.72 15.70
C PHE A 86 -3.50 5.13 16.01
N THR A 87 -3.20 3.90 15.53
CA THR A 87 -1.94 3.20 15.84
C THR A 87 -1.01 3.05 14.64
N GLY A 88 -1.50 3.19 13.41
CA GLY A 88 -0.76 2.88 12.17
C GLY A 88 -0.53 1.40 11.93
N GLY A 89 -1.02 0.53 12.82
CA GLY A 89 -0.91 -0.92 12.73
C GLY A 89 -2.14 -1.55 12.09
N LEU A 90 -2.21 -2.89 12.12
CA LEU A 90 -3.37 -3.61 11.59
C LEU A 90 -4.67 -3.19 12.28
N TYR A 91 -5.68 -2.94 11.45
CA TYR A 91 -7.03 -2.58 11.87
C TYR A 91 -7.84 -3.83 12.24
N SER A 92 -8.82 -3.69 13.14
CA SER A 92 -9.58 -4.81 13.71
C SER A 92 -10.51 -5.50 12.72
N ASP A 93 -11.02 -4.79 11.73
CA ASP A 93 -12.06 -5.29 10.84
C ASP A 93 -11.43 -5.77 9.53
N LYS A 94 -12.14 -6.65 8.80
CA LYS A 94 -11.69 -7.18 7.51
C LYS A 94 -11.90 -6.11 6.44
N LEU A 95 -10.81 -5.60 5.86
CA LEU A 95 -10.82 -4.45 4.95
C LEU A 95 -10.76 -4.82 3.47
N PHE A 96 -10.39 -6.06 3.15
CA PHE A 96 -10.15 -6.54 1.80
C PHE A 96 -10.98 -7.79 1.52
N ASP A 97 -11.52 -7.89 0.30
CA ASP A 97 -11.95 -9.16 -0.29
C ASP A 97 -10.69 -9.95 -0.66
N THR A 98 -10.40 -10.94 0.18
CA THR A 98 -9.23 -11.81 0.13
C THR A 98 -9.51 -13.14 -0.55
N ASN A 99 -10.79 -13.55 -0.61
CA ASN A 99 -11.23 -14.85 -1.14
C ASN A 99 -11.86 -14.79 -2.56
N ASN A 100 -12.07 -13.59 -3.11
CA ASN A 100 -12.70 -13.27 -4.39
C ASN A 100 -14.23 -13.46 -4.47
N ASP A 101 -14.93 -13.60 -3.34
CA ASP A 101 -16.39 -13.82 -3.32
C ASP A 101 -17.22 -12.55 -3.61
N LYS A 102 -16.54 -11.40 -3.77
CA LYS A 102 -17.09 -10.06 -4.04
C LYS A 102 -17.86 -9.45 -2.85
N ARG A 103 -17.66 -9.98 -1.64
CA ARG A 103 -18.21 -9.46 -0.38
C ARG A 103 -17.05 -9.23 0.59
N PHE A 104 -17.20 -8.24 1.45
CA PHE A 104 -16.31 -8.06 2.60
C PHE A 104 -16.98 -8.79 3.77
N SER A 105 -16.52 -9.99 4.08
CA SER A 105 -17.29 -10.96 4.88
C SER A 105 -16.46 -11.65 5.96
N GLU A 106 -17.11 -12.50 6.77
CA GLU A 106 -16.38 -13.35 7.72
C GLU A 106 -15.49 -14.40 7.03
N GLY A 107 -15.65 -14.66 5.73
CA GLY A 107 -14.75 -15.50 4.95
C GLY A 107 -13.37 -14.87 4.69
N ASP A 108 -13.20 -13.57 4.94
CA ASP A 108 -11.95 -12.86 4.67
C ASP A 108 -10.89 -12.98 5.76
N VAL A 109 -9.63 -12.75 5.40
CA VAL A 109 -8.51 -12.65 6.35
C VAL A 109 -8.25 -11.19 6.71
N GLN A 110 -7.86 -10.91 7.96
CA GLN A 110 -7.36 -9.58 8.34
C GLN A 110 -6.09 -9.26 7.53
N ALA A 111 -6.05 -8.09 6.91
CA ALA A 111 -4.88 -7.62 6.16
C ALA A 111 -4.80 -6.10 6.20
N SER A 112 -3.59 -5.58 6.06
CA SER A 112 -3.30 -4.14 5.95
C SER A 112 -2.71 -3.74 4.61
N ALA A 113 -2.19 -4.67 3.81
CA ALA A 113 -1.69 -4.36 2.48
C ALA A 113 -2.18 -5.40 1.47
N MET A 114 -2.73 -4.94 0.35
CA MET A 114 -2.99 -5.72 -0.85
C MET A 114 -2.00 -5.29 -1.93
N ILE A 115 -1.02 -6.14 -2.23
CA ILE A 115 -0.05 -5.93 -3.30
C ILE A 115 -0.56 -6.62 -4.56
N THR A 116 -0.73 -5.86 -5.64
CA THR A 116 -1.10 -6.36 -6.97
C THR A 116 0.15 -6.44 -7.84
N SER A 117 0.47 -7.63 -8.36
CA SER A 117 1.51 -7.79 -9.38
C SER A 117 0.99 -7.42 -10.77
N GLU A 118 1.84 -6.78 -11.57
CA GLU A 118 1.59 -6.43 -12.98
C GLU A 118 0.46 -5.40 -13.19
N GLY A 119 0.03 -4.71 -12.13
CA GLY A 119 -0.94 -3.63 -12.19
C GLY A 119 -0.48 -2.41 -11.39
N LEU A 120 -0.68 -1.22 -11.96
CA LEU A 120 -0.52 0.07 -11.28
C LEU A 120 -1.90 0.69 -11.03
N SER A 121 -2.35 0.63 -9.77
CA SER A 121 -3.52 1.38 -9.30
C SER A 121 -3.06 2.71 -8.71
N LEU A 122 -3.35 3.81 -9.40
CA LEU A 122 -3.14 5.18 -8.91
C LEU A 122 -4.48 5.79 -8.49
N LYS A 123 -4.46 6.54 -7.40
CA LYS A 123 -5.60 7.09 -6.64
C LYS A 123 -6.69 7.83 -7.44
N ARG A 124 -6.42 8.21 -8.71
CA ARG A 124 -7.37 8.99 -9.55
C ARG A 124 -7.54 8.49 -10.99
N VAL A 125 -6.74 7.53 -11.46
CA VAL A 125 -6.86 6.98 -12.83
C VAL A 125 -6.41 5.52 -12.83
N ASN A 126 -7.24 4.61 -13.36
CA ASN A 126 -6.79 3.29 -13.78
C ASN A 126 -5.94 3.46 -15.05
N VAL A 127 -4.64 3.71 -14.89
CA VAL A 127 -3.72 3.83 -16.03
C VAL A 127 -3.46 2.44 -16.59
N LYS A 128 -4.25 2.05 -17.60
CA LYS A 128 -3.80 1.07 -18.58
C LYS A 128 -2.62 1.71 -19.32
N MET A 129 -1.39 1.36 -18.96
CA MET A 129 -0.17 1.79 -19.68
C MET A 129 -0.30 1.36 -21.16
N GLN A 130 0.10 2.13 -22.19
CA GLN A 130 -0.07 1.73 -23.62
C GLN A 130 1.25 1.60 -24.45
N ASP A 131 1.56 0.37 -24.87
CA ASP A 131 2.74 -0.06 -25.63
C ASP A 131 2.59 0.33 -27.10
N ALA A 132 3.39 1.33 -27.46
CA ALA A 132 3.36 2.01 -28.74
C ALA A 132 3.83 1.16 -29.94
N GLN A 133 4.26 -0.10 -29.76
CA GLN A 133 4.70 -0.95 -30.89
C GLN A 133 3.65 -1.94 -31.41
N SER A 134 2.47 -2.08 -30.78
CA SER A 134 1.42 -2.97 -31.31
C SER A 134 -0.02 -2.59 -30.93
N GLY A 135 -0.25 -1.40 -30.39
CA GLY A 135 -1.52 -1.04 -29.74
C GLY A 135 -1.75 -1.74 -28.39
N LYS A 136 -0.77 -2.53 -27.92
CA LYS A 136 -0.70 -3.21 -26.61
C LYS A 136 -0.45 -2.26 -25.44
N LEU A 137 -0.08 -2.79 -24.27
CA LEU A 137 0.06 -2.10 -22.97
C LEU A 137 1.52 -1.89 -22.47
N GLY A 138 1.94 -0.66 -22.09
CA GLY A 138 3.32 -0.33 -21.64
C GLY A 138 3.73 1.16 -21.49
N ASN A 139 4.98 1.37 -21.06
CA ASN A 139 5.89 2.55 -21.01
C ASN A 139 5.36 3.99 -20.79
N LYS A 140 5.02 4.35 -19.54
CA LYS A 140 5.24 5.72 -19.01
C LYS A 140 5.81 5.69 -17.58
N VAL A 141 6.66 6.68 -17.28
CA VAL A 141 7.63 6.71 -16.17
C VAL A 141 7.00 7.08 -14.83
N LEU A 142 7.42 6.41 -13.75
CA LEU A 142 7.38 6.94 -12.39
C LEU A 142 8.71 6.62 -11.68
N CYS A 143 9.42 7.67 -11.24
CA CYS A 143 10.62 7.55 -10.41
C CYS A 143 10.32 8.13 -9.03
N GLY A 144 10.74 7.43 -7.98
CA GLY A 144 10.74 7.93 -6.61
C GLY A 144 11.95 7.39 -5.86
N SER A 145 12.37 8.08 -4.80
CA SER A 145 13.28 7.53 -3.79
C SER A 145 12.49 7.08 -2.55
N ALA A 146 13.06 6.13 -1.80
CA ALA A 146 12.37 5.46 -0.68
C ALA A 146 11.79 6.48 0.33
N THR A 147 10.47 6.45 0.53
CA THR A 147 9.75 7.38 1.39
C THR A 147 8.80 6.63 2.31
N ALA A 148 8.84 6.93 3.61
CA ALA A 148 7.95 6.34 4.61
C ALA A 148 6.63 7.12 4.73
N ALA A 149 5.54 6.42 5.00
CA ALA A 149 4.26 7.05 5.32
C ALA A 149 4.26 7.57 6.76
N ILE A 150 3.95 8.86 6.96
CA ILE A 150 3.95 9.53 8.26
C ILE A 150 2.63 10.27 8.45
N LEU A 151 1.88 9.93 9.50
CA LEU A 151 0.72 10.69 9.94
C LEU A 151 1.01 11.34 11.30
N ARG A 152 0.91 12.68 11.36
CA ARG A 152 1.15 13.45 12.60
C ARG A 152 -0.18 13.87 13.21
N LYS A 153 -0.33 13.68 14.53
CA LYS A 153 -1.47 14.24 15.27
C LYS A 153 -1.33 15.77 15.31
N SER A 154 -2.28 16.48 14.72
CA SER A 154 -2.35 17.95 14.87
C SER A 154 -2.79 18.30 16.29
N THR A 155 -1.91 18.95 17.05
CA THR A 155 -2.28 19.61 18.31
C THR A 155 -2.79 21.01 18.00
N SER A 156 -4.08 21.11 17.71
CA SER A 156 -4.78 22.40 17.74
C SER A 156 -5.14 22.72 19.18
N THR A 157 -4.39 23.65 19.80
CA THR A 157 -4.81 24.34 21.02
C THR A 157 -5.92 25.31 20.65
N ARG A 158 -7.11 25.09 21.23
CA ARG A 158 -8.12 26.14 21.43
C ARG A 158 -7.87 26.82 22.75
#